data_AF-A0A938GVF9-F1
#
_entry.id   AF-A0A938GVF9-F1
#
_cell.length_a   1.000
_cell.length_b   1.000
_cell.length_c   1.000
_cell.angle_alpha   90.00
_cell.angle_beta   90.00
_cell.angle_gamma   90.00
#
_symmetry.space_group_name_H-M   'P 1'
#
loop_
_entity.id
_entity.type
_entity.pdbx_description
1 polymer ?
#
loop_
_entity_poly.entity_id
_entity_poly.type
_entity_poly.pdbx_seq_one_letter_code
_entity_poly.pdbx_strand_id
1 'polypeptide(L)'
;MTDESAQLEILKQRARAGDPAALAELRARGFFAAKKAARGDGWPLSAAQRRLWIIDQMRPGLPAYNMPDALQFDGALDVAALRAAVRRLVERHETLRTTITTIGGEPRQIVGSADGFSLREVDLSGEPDPLAAARKAAADDALAPFDLARGPLFRVTLVRMGSERHLLLCTLHHIVSDAWSTAVLRRELAALYTAGVAGAGHPLPPLRAHYRDFAAWQNRELAGPTGAAQRDYWRRQLGGERAALALPTDFPRPAV
;
A
#
# COMPACT_ATOMS: atom_id res chain seq x y z
N MET A 1 9.01 -33.54 -22.21
CA MET A 1 9.54 -32.40 -21.43
C MET A 1 10.81 -31.93 -22.11
N THR A 2 10.87 -30.69 -22.58
CA THR A 2 12.07 -30.14 -23.22
C THR A 2 13.16 -29.87 -22.19
N ASP A 3 14.43 -29.96 -22.61
CA ASP A 3 15.62 -29.65 -21.80
C ASP A 3 15.52 -28.30 -21.07
N GLU A 4 14.92 -27.30 -21.75
CA GLU A 4 14.69 -25.96 -21.22
C GLU A 4 13.72 -25.91 -20.02
N SER A 5 12.71 -26.78 -19.98
CA SER A 5 11.76 -26.85 -18.86
C SER A 5 12.42 -27.43 -17.60
N ALA A 6 13.30 -28.41 -17.78
CA ALA A 6 14.05 -29.02 -16.68
C ALA A 6 15.09 -28.05 -16.10
N GLN A 7 15.81 -27.33 -16.97
CA GLN A 7 16.75 -26.29 -16.58
C GLN A 7 16.08 -25.15 -15.80
N LEU A 8 14.87 -24.73 -16.23
CA LEU A 8 14.09 -23.71 -15.52
C LEU A 8 13.66 -24.18 -14.12
N GLU A 9 13.26 -25.43 -13.94
CA GLU A 9 12.90 -25.97 -12.62
C GLU A 9 14.11 -26.07 -11.68
N ILE A 10 15.28 -26.44 -12.19
CA ILE A 10 16.53 -26.43 -11.42
C ILE A 10 16.86 -25.00 -10.96
N LEU A 11 16.71 -24.02 -11.86
CA LEU A 11 16.95 -22.62 -11.55
C LEU A 11 15.98 -22.09 -10.47
N LYS A 12 14.69 -22.46 -10.55
CA LYS A 12 13.68 -22.15 -9.53
C LYS A 12 14.01 -22.78 -8.18
N GLN A 13 14.43 -24.04 -8.16
CA GLN A 13 14.79 -24.74 -6.91
C GLN A 13 15.99 -24.07 -6.24
N ARG A 14 17.05 -23.76 -6.99
CA ARG A 14 18.22 -23.04 -6.46
C ARG A 14 17.86 -21.67 -5.90
N ALA A 15 17.04 -20.91 -6.62
CA ALA A 15 16.56 -19.61 -6.13
C ALA A 15 15.73 -19.73 -4.84
N ARG A 16 14.87 -20.76 -4.71
CA ARG A 16 14.13 -21.03 -3.47
C ARG A 16 15.03 -21.40 -2.30
N ALA A 17 16.16 -22.06 -2.57
CA ALA A 17 17.18 -22.37 -1.58
C ALA A 17 18.08 -21.16 -1.22
N GLY A 18 17.80 -19.98 -1.78
CA GLY A 18 18.51 -18.74 -1.46
C GLY A 18 19.72 -18.42 -2.35
N ASP A 19 19.91 -19.13 -3.48
CA ASP A 19 21.01 -18.86 -4.41
C ASP A 19 20.80 -17.52 -5.17
N PRO A 20 21.64 -16.50 -4.93
CA PRO A 20 21.49 -15.19 -5.56
C PRO A 20 21.81 -15.19 -7.05
N ALA A 21 22.69 -16.08 -7.53
CA ALA A 21 23.01 -16.19 -8.96
C ALA A 21 21.85 -16.80 -9.73
N ALA A 22 21.22 -17.85 -9.19
CA ALA A 22 20.00 -18.42 -9.76
C ALA A 22 18.84 -17.40 -9.78
N LEU A 23 18.69 -16.59 -8.72
CA LEU A 23 17.70 -15.52 -8.69
C LEU A 23 17.99 -14.42 -9.74
N ALA A 24 19.25 -14.02 -9.89
CA ALA A 24 19.66 -13.05 -10.90
C ALA A 24 19.41 -13.56 -12.32
N GLU A 25 19.68 -14.84 -12.58
CA GLU A 25 19.45 -15.48 -13.87
C GLU A 25 17.95 -15.60 -14.18
N LEU A 26 17.12 -15.99 -13.22
CA LEU A 26 15.65 -15.95 -13.36
C LEU A 26 15.17 -14.54 -13.71
N ARG A 27 15.72 -13.50 -13.06
CA ARG A 27 15.40 -12.10 -13.38
C ARG A 27 15.82 -11.73 -14.80
N ALA A 28 17.01 -12.12 -15.24
CA ALA A 28 17.52 -11.84 -16.59
C ALA A 28 16.67 -12.52 -17.67
N ARG A 29 16.18 -13.73 -17.40
CA ARG A 29 15.24 -14.47 -18.27
C ARG A 29 13.81 -13.92 -18.24
N GLY A 30 13.55 -12.82 -17.54
CA GLY A 30 12.22 -12.22 -17.44
C GLY A 30 11.23 -13.07 -16.62
N PHE A 31 11.71 -14.02 -15.82
CA PHE A 31 10.86 -14.92 -15.04
C PHE A 31 9.93 -14.17 -14.07
N PHE A 32 10.40 -13.02 -13.57
CA PHE A 32 9.63 -12.12 -12.70
C PHE A 32 9.07 -10.90 -13.44
N ALA A 33 9.11 -10.88 -14.77
CA ALA A 33 8.50 -9.80 -15.54
C ALA A 33 6.99 -9.83 -15.33
N ALA A 34 6.46 -8.83 -14.61
CA ALA A 34 5.04 -8.69 -14.43
C ALA A 34 4.38 -8.46 -15.79
N LYS A 35 3.53 -9.39 -16.22
CA LYS A 35 2.66 -9.15 -17.38
C LYS A 35 1.74 -7.98 -17.05
N LYS A 36 1.78 -6.95 -17.90
CA LYS A 36 0.90 -5.78 -17.77
C LYS A 36 -0.55 -6.23 -17.83
N ALA A 37 -1.36 -5.74 -16.89
CA ALA A 37 -2.79 -5.99 -16.93
C ALA A 37 -3.39 -5.32 -18.17
N ALA A 38 -4.30 -6.03 -18.86
CA ALA A 38 -5.04 -5.44 -19.96
C ALA A 38 -5.85 -4.23 -19.47
N ARG A 39 -5.97 -3.19 -20.30
CA ARG A 39 -6.83 -2.05 -20.00
C ARG A 39 -8.30 -2.44 -20.15
N GLY A 40 -9.16 -1.81 -19.36
CA GLY A 40 -10.61 -1.97 -19.37
C GLY A 40 -11.25 -1.01 -18.38
N ASP A 41 -12.52 -1.20 -18.05
CA ASP A 41 -13.29 -0.31 -17.15
C ASP A 41 -12.81 -0.34 -15.68
N GLY A 42 -11.85 -1.21 -15.37
CA GLY A 42 -11.23 -1.33 -14.07
C GLY A 42 -10.48 -2.66 -13.93
N TRP A 43 -9.62 -2.77 -12.91
CA TRP A 43 -8.83 -3.98 -12.67
C TRP A 43 -9.41 -4.81 -11.52
N PRO A 44 -9.25 -6.14 -11.53
CA PRO A 44 -9.69 -6.96 -10.41
C PRO A 44 -8.89 -6.61 -9.14
N LEU A 45 -9.51 -6.76 -7.97
CA LEU A 45 -8.81 -6.66 -6.70
C LEU A 45 -7.90 -7.88 -6.49
N SER A 46 -6.82 -7.71 -5.74
CA SER A 46 -6.13 -8.85 -5.12
C SER A 46 -7.03 -9.53 -4.08
N ALA A 47 -6.74 -10.77 -3.70
CA ALA A 47 -7.49 -11.47 -2.65
C ALA A 47 -7.48 -10.70 -1.32
N ALA A 48 -6.34 -10.06 -1.00
CA ALA A 48 -6.19 -9.24 0.20
C ALA A 48 -7.03 -7.95 0.11
N GLN A 49 -7.01 -7.26 -1.03
CA GLN A 49 -7.86 -6.08 -1.25
C GLN A 49 -9.34 -6.45 -1.15
N ARG A 50 -9.75 -7.57 -1.76
CA ARG A 50 -11.15 -8.04 -1.71
C ARG A 50 -11.61 -8.31 -0.28
N ARG A 51 -10.76 -8.92 0.55
CA ARG A 51 -11.06 -9.11 1.99
C ARG A 51 -11.30 -7.78 2.69
N LEU A 52 -10.41 -6.80 2.52
CA LEU A 52 -10.56 -5.49 3.15
C LEU A 52 -11.80 -4.75 2.66
N TRP A 53 -12.09 -4.82 1.37
CA TRP A 53 -13.31 -4.25 0.80
C TRP A 53 -14.57 -4.89 1.41
N ILE A 54 -14.65 -6.22 1.54
CA ILE A 54 -15.78 -6.90 2.19
C ILE A 54 -15.97 -6.39 3.63
N ILE A 55 -14.88 -6.27 4.40
CA ILE A 55 -14.96 -5.80 5.79
C ILE A 55 -15.48 -4.36 5.84
N ASP A 56 -15.01 -3.50 4.93
CA ASP A 56 -15.51 -2.13 4.79
C ASP A 56 -17.01 -2.10 4.44
N GLN A 57 -17.49 -2.96 3.54
CA GLN A 57 -18.92 -3.04 3.22
C GLN A 57 -19.77 -3.52 4.42
N MET A 58 -19.23 -4.39 5.27
CA MET A 58 -19.91 -4.85 6.48
C MET A 58 -19.88 -3.81 7.61
N ARG A 59 -18.85 -2.97 7.66
CA ARG A 59 -18.64 -1.98 8.71
C ARG A 59 -18.16 -0.64 8.11
N PRO A 60 -19.02 0.07 7.35
CA PRO A 60 -18.63 1.32 6.71
C PRO A 60 -18.15 2.35 7.74
N GLY A 61 -17.04 3.00 7.44
CA GLY A 61 -16.47 4.05 8.30
C GLY A 61 -15.67 3.56 9.50
N LEU A 62 -15.38 2.26 9.61
CA LEU A 62 -14.49 1.73 10.65
C LEU A 62 -13.03 2.14 10.38
N PRO A 63 -12.37 2.94 11.24
CA PRO A 63 -11.00 3.41 10.99
C PRO A 63 -9.91 2.36 11.32
N ALA A 64 -10.29 1.12 11.65
CA ALA A 64 -9.36 0.06 12.06
C ALA A 64 -8.34 -0.33 10.97
N TYR A 65 -8.58 0.07 9.72
CA TYR A 65 -7.67 -0.14 8.59
C TYR A 65 -7.04 1.15 8.09
N ASN A 66 -7.11 2.23 8.87
CA ASN A 66 -6.27 3.40 8.66
C ASN A 66 -4.84 3.07 9.09
N MET A 67 -3.88 3.56 8.30
CA MET A 67 -2.46 3.47 8.56
C MET A 67 -1.90 4.88 8.70
N PRO A 68 -2.05 5.51 9.88
CA PRO A 68 -1.48 6.82 10.16
C PRO A 68 0.04 6.72 10.38
N ASP A 69 0.78 7.64 9.80
CA ASP A 69 2.20 7.88 10.05
C ASP A 69 2.44 9.38 10.24
N ALA A 70 3.45 9.73 11.05
CA ALA A 70 3.76 11.12 11.36
C ALA A 70 5.26 11.36 11.38
N LEU A 71 5.72 12.34 10.59
CA LEU A 71 7.12 12.72 10.48
C LEU A 71 7.31 14.12 11.05
N GLN A 72 8.08 14.24 12.13
CA GLN A 72 8.47 15.53 12.69
C GLN A 72 9.70 16.07 11.96
N PHE A 73 9.64 17.35 11.61
CA PHE A 73 10.77 18.11 11.07
C PHE A 73 11.15 19.19 12.07
N ASP A 74 12.41 19.12 12.52
CA ASP A 74 13.04 20.14 13.35
C ASP A 74 14.08 20.88 12.50
N GLY A 75 13.83 22.16 12.23
CA GLY A 75 14.60 23.02 11.35
C GLY A 75 13.78 23.64 10.23
N ALA A 76 14.48 24.38 9.35
CA ALA A 76 13.89 24.98 8.15
C ALA A 76 13.36 23.90 7.20
N LEU A 77 12.14 24.10 6.70
CA LEU A 77 11.47 23.21 5.76
C LEU A 77 11.14 23.96 4.47
N ASP A 78 11.60 23.47 3.33
CA ASP A 78 11.15 23.97 2.03
C ASP A 78 9.79 23.34 1.70
N VAL A 79 8.72 24.05 2.06
CA VAL A 79 7.35 23.59 1.86
C VAL A 79 7.02 23.39 0.38
N ALA A 80 7.60 24.19 -0.52
CA ALA A 80 7.38 24.06 -1.95
C ALA A 80 8.02 22.77 -2.49
N ALA A 81 9.25 22.48 -2.10
CA ALA A 81 9.93 21.23 -2.44
C ALA A 81 9.20 20.01 -1.86
N LEU A 82 8.71 20.08 -0.62
CA LEU A 82 7.92 19.01 -0.01
C LEU A 82 6.62 18.76 -0.78
N ARG A 83 5.87 19.81 -1.09
CA ARG A 83 4.63 19.73 -1.89
C ARG A 83 4.89 19.08 -3.24
N ALA A 84 5.96 19.47 -3.93
CA ALA A 84 6.37 18.88 -5.19
C ALA A 84 6.76 17.39 -5.04
N ALA A 85 7.48 17.04 -3.97
CA ALA A 85 7.88 15.65 -3.69
C ALA A 85 6.67 14.75 -3.43
N VAL A 86 5.70 15.18 -2.62
CA VAL A 86 4.46 14.42 -2.37
C VAL A 86 3.66 14.25 -3.67
N ARG A 87 3.53 15.31 -4.49
CA ARG A 87 2.86 15.22 -5.79
C ARG A 87 3.51 14.17 -6.69
N ARG A 88 4.85 14.16 -6.78
CA ARG A 88 5.60 13.17 -7.57
C ARG A 88 5.39 11.74 -7.06
N LEU A 89 5.23 11.52 -5.75
CA LEU A 89 4.87 10.20 -5.21
C LEU A 89 3.52 9.73 -5.70
N VAL A 90 2.50 10.61 -5.67
CA VAL A 90 1.13 10.29 -6.13
C VAL A 90 1.10 10.03 -7.63
N GLU A 91 1.84 10.80 -8.42
CA GLU A 91 2.01 10.57 -9.86
C GLU A 91 2.65 9.21 -10.14
N ARG A 92 3.71 8.87 -9.40
CA ARG A 92 4.49 7.63 -9.54
C ARG A 92 3.73 6.38 -9.14
N HIS A 93 3.02 6.41 -8.01
CA HIS A 93 2.37 5.22 -7.42
C HIS A 93 0.87 5.22 -7.66
N GLU A 94 0.44 4.47 -8.68
CA GLU A 94 -0.98 4.31 -9.01
C GLU A 94 -1.87 3.92 -7.82
N THR A 95 -1.35 3.15 -6.86
CA THR A 95 -2.08 2.74 -5.66
C THR A 95 -2.58 3.94 -4.82
N LEU A 96 -1.81 5.03 -4.78
CA LEU A 96 -2.17 6.24 -4.01
C LEU A 96 -3.33 7.03 -4.61
N ARG A 97 -3.65 6.76 -5.88
CA ARG A 97 -4.76 7.34 -6.64
C ARG A 97 -5.75 6.27 -7.09
N THR A 98 -5.74 5.11 -6.43
CA THR A 98 -6.69 4.02 -6.70
C THR A 98 -7.89 4.13 -5.76
N THR A 99 -9.09 4.05 -6.33
CA THR A 99 -10.34 3.82 -5.60
C THR A 99 -10.90 2.46 -5.94
N ILE A 100 -11.83 1.97 -5.12
CA ILE A 100 -12.49 0.68 -5.26
C ILE A 100 -14.00 0.90 -5.42
N THR A 101 -14.50 0.69 -6.64
CA THR A 101 -15.93 0.81 -6.94
C THR A 101 -16.49 -0.51 -7.47
N THR A 102 -17.81 -0.62 -7.51
CA THR A 102 -18.51 -1.81 -8.02
C THR A 102 -18.90 -1.57 -9.48
N ILE A 103 -18.45 -2.44 -10.38
CA ILE A 103 -18.81 -2.43 -11.81
C ILE A 103 -19.36 -3.80 -12.18
N GLY A 104 -20.61 -3.84 -12.63
CA GLY A 104 -21.29 -5.11 -12.95
C GLY A 104 -21.41 -6.06 -11.76
N GLY A 105 -21.59 -5.53 -10.55
CA GLY A 105 -21.70 -6.31 -9.31
C GLY A 105 -20.36 -6.77 -8.71
N GLU A 106 -19.22 -6.49 -9.36
CA GLU A 106 -17.89 -6.88 -8.88
C GLU A 106 -17.06 -5.66 -8.45
N PRO A 107 -16.33 -5.74 -7.33
CA PRO A 107 -15.41 -4.67 -6.96
C PRO A 107 -14.25 -4.61 -7.96
N ARG A 108 -13.87 -3.39 -8.36
CA ARG A 108 -12.80 -3.07 -9.30
C ARG A 108 -11.92 -1.94 -8.77
N GLN A 109 -10.62 -2.05 -9.02
CA GLN A 109 -9.65 -0.98 -8.86
C GLN A 109 -9.80 0.02 -9.99
N ILE A 110 -10.03 1.29 -9.66
CA ILE A 110 -10.06 2.41 -10.60
C ILE A 110 -8.90 3.33 -10.26
N VAL A 111 -7.99 3.48 -11.22
CA VAL A 111 -6.82 4.34 -11.08
C VAL A 111 -7.18 5.71 -11.63
N GLY A 112 -7.38 6.69 -10.74
CA GLY A 112 -7.71 8.08 -11.09
C GLY A 112 -6.50 8.89 -11.56
N SER A 113 -6.71 10.15 -11.96
CA SER A 113 -5.60 11.07 -12.24
C SER A 113 -4.86 11.43 -10.94
N ALA A 114 -3.60 11.84 -11.07
CA ALA A 114 -2.88 12.52 -9.98
C ALA A 114 -3.31 13.99 -9.84
N ASP A 115 -4.01 14.54 -10.84
CA ASP A 115 -4.54 15.90 -10.82
C ASP A 115 -5.55 16.06 -9.69
N GLY A 116 -5.48 17.19 -8.98
CA GLY A 116 -6.35 17.49 -7.86
C GLY A 116 -5.89 16.94 -6.51
N PHE A 117 -4.85 16.09 -6.46
CA PHE A 117 -4.21 15.77 -5.18
C PHE A 117 -3.49 17.01 -4.63
N SER A 118 -3.73 17.34 -3.36
CA SER A 118 -3.10 18.48 -2.69
C SER A 118 -2.59 18.11 -1.29
N LEU A 119 -1.34 18.48 -1.00
CA LEU A 119 -0.85 18.60 0.37
C LEU A 119 -1.67 19.66 1.11
N ARG A 120 -2.39 19.26 2.15
CA ARG A 120 -3.08 20.18 3.05
C ARG A 120 -2.06 20.84 3.97
N GLU A 121 -2.22 22.13 4.21
CA GLU A 121 -1.41 22.86 5.20
C GLU A 121 -2.33 23.36 6.31
N VAL A 122 -1.89 23.22 7.57
CA VAL A 122 -2.58 23.71 8.76
C VAL A 122 -1.56 24.45 9.61
N ASP A 123 -1.85 25.70 9.94
CA ASP A 123 -1.01 26.48 10.84
C ASP A 123 -1.58 26.44 12.26
N LEU A 124 -0.82 25.85 13.17
CA LEU A 124 -1.12 25.79 14.61
C LEU A 124 -0.08 26.56 15.42
N SER A 125 0.81 27.33 14.78
CA SER A 125 1.87 28.07 15.46
C SER A 125 1.35 29.18 16.39
N GLY A 126 0.11 29.62 16.21
CA GLY A 126 -0.57 30.59 17.06
C GLY A 126 -1.34 29.97 18.25
N GLU A 127 -1.39 28.65 18.36
CA GLU A 127 -2.07 27.98 19.46
C GLU A 127 -1.30 28.14 20.79
N PRO A 128 -1.97 28.16 21.95
CA PRO A 128 -1.30 28.23 23.25
C PRO A 128 -0.34 27.06 23.51
N ASP A 129 -0.70 25.87 23.00
CA ASP A 129 0.16 24.68 22.97
C ASP A 129 0.08 24.05 21.57
N PRO A 130 0.96 24.46 20.63
CA PRO A 130 0.97 23.95 19.26
C PRO A 130 1.21 22.44 19.18
N LEU A 131 1.95 21.87 20.13
CA LEU A 131 2.26 20.44 20.14
C LEU A 131 1.04 19.60 20.55
N ALA A 132 0.32 20.03 21.59
CA ALA A 132 -0.94 19.38 21.98
C ALA A 132 -1.98 19.49 20.86
N ALA A 133 -2.10 20.66 20.22
CA ALA A 133 -2.99 20.86 19.09
C ALA A 133 -2.62 19.97 17.89
N ALA A 134 -1.33 19.84 17.56
CA ALA A 134 -0.87 18.96 16.49
C ALA A 134 -1.13 17.47 16.79
N ARG A 135 -0.93 17.02 18.05
CA ARG A 135 -1.26 15.66 18.48
C ARG A 135 -2.76 15.36 18.34
N LYS A 136 -3.61 16.32 18.70
CA LYS A 136 -5.05 16.21 18.50
C LYS A 136 -5.39 16.10 17.01
N ALA A 137 -4.81 16.95 16.16
CA ALA A 137 -5.01 16.89 14.72
C ALA A 137 -4.57 15.54 14.12
N ALA A 138 -3.46 14.97 14.60
CA ALA A 138 -3.00 13.64 14.20
C ALA A 138 -3.98 12.52 14.60
N ALA A 139 -4.51 12.58 15.83
CA ALA A 139 -5.50 11.60 16.30
C ALA A 139 -6.82 11.71 15.51
N ASP A 140 -7.29 12.93 15.26
CA ASP A 140 -8.50 13.18 14.46
C ASP A 140 -8.32 12.67 13.02
N ASP A 141 -7.16 12.93 12.39
CA ASP A 141 -6.86 12.46 11.03
C ASP A 141 -6.78 10.92 10.97
N ALA A 142 -6.15 10.30 11.96
CA ALA A 142 -6.01 8.84 12.09
C ALA A 142 -7.35 8.13 12.24
N LEU A 143 -8.35 8.75 12.89
CA LEU A 143 -9.68 8.18 13.11
C LEU A 143 -10.69 8.57 12.03
N ALA A 144 -10.40 9.58 11.20
CA ALA A 144 -11.30 9.96 10.13
C ALA A 144 -11.43 8.81 9.09
N PRO A 145 -12.65 8.40 8.74
CA PRO A 145 -12.88 7.27 7.84
C PRO A 145 -12.48 7.61 6.40
N PHE A 146 -12.15 6.58 5.63
CA PHE A 146 -12.01 6.67 4.18
C PHE A 146 -13.27 6.15 3.49
N ASP A 147 -13.63 6.77 2.37
CA ASP A 147 -14.60 6.23 1.42
C ASP A 147 -13.82 5.51 0.31
N LEU A 148 -13.90 4.17 0.27
CA LEU A 148 -13.15 3.36 -0.69
C LEU A 148 -13.53 3.66 -2.15
N ALA A 149 -14.77 4.07 -2.42
CA ALA A 149 -15.26 4.31 -3.78
C ALA A 149 -14.88 5.71 -4.30
N ARG A 150 -14.84 6.71 -3.41
CA ARG A 150 -14.59 8.11 -3.80
C ARG A 150 -13.15 8.57 -3.56
N GLY A 151 -12.49 8.03 -2.54
CA GLY A 151 -11.14 8.44 -2.15
C GLY A 151 -11.04 9.94 -1.79
N PRO A 152 -9.81 10.50 -1.77
CA PRO A 152 -8.54 9.80 -1.93
C PRO A 152 -8.25 8.85 -0.75
N LEU A 153 -7.57 7.73 -1.02
CA LEU A 153 -7.19 6.73 0.01
C LEU A 153 -5.81 7.00 0.64
N PHE A 154 -5.29 8.18 0.39
CA PHE A 154 -4.06 8.74 0.94
C PHE A 154 -4.30 10.22 1.24
N ARG A 155 -4.11 10.61 2.50
CA ARG A 155 -4.19 11.99 2.96
C ARG A 155 -2.82 12.42 3.46
N VAL A 156 -2.45 13.66 3.12
CA VAL A 156 -1.20 14.26 3.60
C VAL A 156 -1.48 15.66 4.10
N THR A 157 -1.13 15.92 5.36
CA THR A 157 -1.30 17.21 6.02
C THR A 157 0.01 17.66 6.64
N LEU A 158 0.52 18.81 6.21
CA LEU A 158 1.62 19.51 6.86
C LEU A 158 1.06 20.44 7.95
N VAL A 159 1.41 20.16 9.19
CA VAL A 159 1.06 20.98 10.34
C VAL A 159 2.26 21.84 10.72
N ARG A 160 2.11 23.16 10.70
CA ARG A 160 3.12 24.11 11.19
C ARG A 160 2.90 24.36 12.67
N MET A 161 3.91 24.10 13.50
CA MET A 161 3.90 24.37 14.95
C MET A 161 4.81 25.55 15.33
N GLY A 162 5.60 26.06 14.40
CA GLY A 162 6.49 27.21 14.56
C GLY A 162 7.31 27.44 13.28
N SER A 163 8.27 28.37 13.30
CA SER A 163 9.12 28.67 12.14
C SER A 163 10.01 27.49 11.72
N GLU A 164 10.41 26.65 12.67
CA GLU A 164 11.33 25.53 12.47
C GLU A 164 10.79 24.21 13.04
N ARG A 165 9.48 24.12 13.26
CA ARG A 165 8.86 22.89 13.77
C ARG A 165 7.61 22.57 12.99
N HIS A 166 7.64 21.42 12.33
CA HIS A 166 6.56 20.94 11.48
C HIS A 166 6.27 19.47 11.74
N LEU A 167 5.03 19.06 11.51
CA LEU A 167 4.60 17.67 11.56
C LEU A 167 3.90 17.33 10.24
N LEU A 168 4.44 16.36 9.50
CA LEU A 168 3.80 15.83 8.31
C LEU A 168 3.03 14.57 8.67
N LEU A 169 1.70 14.66 8.60
CA LEU A 169 0.78 13.55 8.77
C LEU A 169 0.57 12.88 7.41
N CYS A 170 0.76 11.57 7.36
CA CYS A 170 0.57 10.74 6.18
C CYS A 170 -0.34 9.56 6.57
N THR A 171 -1.61 9.61 6.17
CA THR A 171 -2.57 8.55 6.52
C THR A 171 -3.06 7.86 5.27
N LEU A 172 -2.92 6.53 5.22
CA LEU A 172 -3.37 5.69 4.12
C LEU A 172 -4.47 4.74 4.58
N HIS A 173 -5.32 4.28 3.67
CA HIS A 173 -6.11 3.08 3.92
C HIS A 173 -5.28 1.82 3.60
N HIS A 174 -5.35 0.79 4.44
CA HIS A 174 -4.59 -0.46 4.29
C HIS A 174 -4.90 -1.23 2.98
N ILE A 175 -5.97 -0.87 2.28
CA ILE A 175 -6.30 -1.47 0.97
C ILE A 175 -5.36 -1.02 -0.16
N VAL A 176 -4.67 0.11 0.00
CA VAL A 176 -3.72 0.67 -0.99
C VAL A 176 -2.27 0.65 -0.51
N SER A 177 -2.00 0.17 0.71
CA SER A 177 -0.67 0.17 1.32
C SER A 177 -0.49 -0.93 2.37
N ASP A 178 0.74 -1.13 2.79
CA ASP A 178 1.14 -1.99 3.91
C ASP A 178 2.43 -1.43 4.54
N ALA A 179 2.96 -2.11 5.56
CA ALA A 179 4.17 -1.67 6.25
C ALA A 179 5.39 -1.58 5.32
N TRP A 180 5.51 -2.49 4.34
CA TRP A 180 6.61 -2.46 3.37
C TRP A 180 6.47 -1.26 2.43
N SER A 181 5.27 -1.04 1.92
CA SER A 181 4.92 0.07 1.04
C SER A 181 5.18 1.41 1.73
N THR A 182 4.83 1.53 3.02
CA THR A 182 5.10 2.73 3.83
C THR A 182 6.60 3.02 3.93
N ALA A 183 7.44 2.00 4.12
CA ALA A 183 8.90 2.18 4.11
C ALA A 183 9.43 2.63 2.73
N VAL A 184 8.86 2.11 1.63
CA VAL A 184 9.19 2.56 0.26
C VAL A 184 8.80 4.01 0.06
N LEU A 185 7.58 4.40 0.44
CA LEU A 185 7.06 5.77 0.30
C LEU A 185 7.91 6.76 1.08
N ARG A 186 8.27 6.46 2.34
CA ARG A 186 9.14 7.32 3.15
C ARG A 186 10.52 7.53 2.52
N ARG A 187 11.15 6.45 2.03
CA ARG A 187 12.45 6.53 1.35
C ARG A 187 12.37 7.36 0.07
N GLU A 188 11.34 7.13 -0.74
CA GLU A 188 11.16 7.87 -1.99
C GLU A 188 10.77 9.33 -1.75
N LEU A 189 9.98 9.63 -0.71
CA LEU A 189 9.68 11.01 -0.29
C LEU A 189 10.96 11.77 0.04
N ALA A 190 11.84 11.17 0.86
CA ALA A 190 13.11 11.77 1.23
C ALA A 190 13.99 12.04 -0.01
N ALA A 191 14.11 11.06 -0.91
CA ALA A 191 14.90 11.23 -2.14
C ALA A 191 14.34 12.34 -3.05
N LEU A 192 13.02 12.39 -3.23
CA LEU A 192 12.34 13.39 -4.04
C LEU A 192 12.45 14.80 -3.43
N TYR A 193 12.31 14.91 -2.11
CA TYR A 193 12.47 16.16 -1.38
C TYR A 193 13.90 16.69 -1.50
N THR A 194 14.91 15.86 -1.22
CA THR A 194 16.33 16.24 -1.34
C THR A 194 16.68 16.69 -2.76
N ALA A 195 16.19 15.98 -3.79
CA ALA A 195 16.38 16.40 -5.17
C ALA A 195 15.68 17.74 -5.47
N GLY A 196 14.46 17.95 -4.95
CA GLY A 196 13.72 19.19 -5.10
C GLY A 196 14.44 20.39 -4.50
N VAL A 197 14.91 20.28 -3.26
CA VAL A 197 15.70 21.32 -2.57
C VAL A 197 16.98 21.65 -3.33
N ALA A 198 17.65 20.63 -3.89
CA ALA A 198 18.87 20.82 -4.67
C ALA A 198 18.63 21.33 -6.11
N GLY A 199 17.38 21.47 -6.56
CA GLY A 199 17.06 21.79 -7.96
C GLY A 199 17.47 20.69 -8.95
N ALA A 200 17.62 19.45 -8.50
CA ALA A 200 18.07 18.32 -9.30
C ALA A 200 16.92 17.64 -10.07
N GLY A 201 17.30 16.83 -11.07
CA GLY A 201 16.35 16.01 -11.85
C GLY A 201 15.64 14.93 -11.02
N HIS A 202 14.74 14.18 -11.66
CA HIS A 202 13.98 13.12 -11.00
C HIS A 202 14.91 11.94 -10.60
N PRO A 203 15.09 11.63 -9.29
CA PRO A 203 16.13 10.71 -8.85
C PRO A 203 15.74 9.23 -8.91
N LEU A 204 14.45 8.92 -9.08
CA LEU A 204 13.94 7.56 -9.01
C LEU A 204 13.78 6.94 -10.41
N PRO A 205 14.19 5.66 -10.60
CA PRO A 205 13.98 4.95 -11.86
C PRO A 205 12.49 4.64 -12.10
N PRO A 206 12.06 4.40 -13.34
CA PRO A 206 10.67 4.04 -13.64
C PRO A 206 10.24 2.74 -12.95
N LEU A 207 8.97 2.66 -12.54
CA LEU A 207 8.40 1.43 -11.97
C LEU A 207 8.19 0.38 -13.07
N ARG A 208 8.63 -0.85 -12.80
CA ARG A 208 8.46 -1.97 -13.73
C ARG A 208 7.04 -2.52 -13.75
N ALA A 209 6.32 -2.41 -12.63
CA ALA A 209 4.97 -2.93 -12.44
C ALA A 209 4.17 -2.01 -11.53
N HIS A 210 2.84 -2.05 -11.67
CA HIS A 210 1.90 -1.44 -10.74
C HIS A 210 1.09 -2.52 -10.01
N TYR A 211 0.44 -2.16 -8.91
CA TYR A 211 -0.29 -3.12 -8.09
C TYR A 211 -1.41 -3.83 -8.86
N ARG A 212 -2.06 -3.14 -9.82
CA ARG A 212 -3.04 -3.77 -10.74
C ARG A 212 -2.46 -4.93 -11.56
N ASP A 213 -1.18 -4.85 -11.94
CA ASP A 213 -0.49 -5.91 -12.69
C ASP A 213 -0.35 -7.16 -11.80
N PHE A 214 0.02 -6.96 -10.54
CA PHE A 214 0.09 -8.02 -9.52
C PHE A 214 -1.28 -8.62 -9.24
N ALA A 215 -2.32 -7.80 -9.03
CA ALA A 215 -3.67 -8.29 -8.76
C ALA A 215 -4.20 -9.15 -9.93
N ALA A 216 -4.03 -8.70 -11.17
CA ALA A 216 -4.41 -9.47 -12.35
C ALA A 216 -3.64 -10.78 -12.46
N TRP A 217 -2.34 -10.78 -12.18
CA TRP A 217 -1.53 -12.02 -12.13
C TRP A 217 -2.02 -12.97 -11.04
N GLN A 218 -2.24 -12.49 -9.81
CA GLN A 218 -2.66 -13.31 -8.68
C GLN A 218 -3.99 -14.00 -8.98
N ASN A 219 -4.96 -13.28 -9.55
CA ASN A 219 -6.26 -13.86 -9.91
C ASN A 219 -6.11 -15.02 -10.92
N ARG A 220 -5.25 -14.88 -11.93
CA ARG A 220 -4.98 -15.96 -12.89
C ARG A 220 -4.31 -17.17 -12.24
N GLU A 221 -3.30 -16.94 -11.40
CA GLU A 221 -2.59 -18.03 -10.71
C GLU A 221 -3.50 -18.81 -9.77
N LEU A 222 -4.37 -18.09 -9.03
CA LEU A 222 -5.31 -18.71 -8.10
C LEU A 222 -6.44 -19.48 -8.81
N ALA A 223 -6.82 -19.05 -10.01
CA ALA A 223 -7.79 -19.78 -10.85
C ALA A 223 -7.18 -21.02 -11.51
N GLY A 224 -5.85 -21.05 -11.69
CA GLY A 224 -5.14 -22.15 -12.34
C GLY A 224 -4.79 -23.33 -11.42
N PRO A 225 -4.01 -24.31 -11.96
CA PRO A 225 -3.60 -25.51 -11.24
C PRO A 225 -2.80 -25.23 -9.96
N THR A 226 -1.94 -24.19 -9.97
CA THR A 226 -1.17 -23.76 -8.80
C THR A 226 -2.10 -23.39 -7.64
N GLY A 227 -3.14 -22.60 -7.91
CA GLY A 227 -4.13 -22.22 -6.92
C GLY A 227 -4.92 -23.42 -6.39
N ALA A 228 -5.28 -24.36 -7.25
CA ALA A 228 -5.96 -25.60 -6.83
C ALA A 228 -5.08 -26.41 -5.87
N ALA A 229 -3.82 -26.65 -6.22
CA ALA A 229 -2.88 -27.39 -5.38
C ALA A 229 -2.65 -26.72 -4.02
N GLN A 230 -2.52 -25.39 -3.98
CA GLN A 230 -2.38 -24.63 -2.73
C GLN A 230 -3.64 -24.74 -1.86
N ARG A 231 -4.84 -24.65 -2.45
CA ARG A 231 -6.10 -24.83 -1.71
C ARG A 231 -6.21 -26.23 -1.13
N ASP A 232 -5.89 -27.26 -1.90
CA ASP A 232 -6.00 -28.65 -1.44
C ASP A 232 -5.00 -28.94 -0.33
N TYR A 233 -3.79 -28.36 -0.39
CA TYR A 233 -2.85 -28.40 0.72
C TYR A 233 -3.47 -27.81 1.99
N TRP A 234 -3.98 -26.57 1.94
CA TRP A 234 -4.56 -25.92 3.12
C TRP A 234 -5.82 -26.61 3.64
N ARG A 235 -6.65 -27.20 2.77
CA ARG A 235 -7.78 -28.05 3.19
C ARG A 235 -7.32 -29.28 3.95
N ARG A 236 -6.27 -29.97 3.49
CA ARG A 236 -5.70 -31.12 4.22
C ARG A 236 -5.11 -30.72 5.56
N GLN A 237 -4.43 -29.57 5.61
CA GLN A 237 -3.92 -29.06 6.88
C GLN A 237 -5.07 -28.70 7.82
N LEU A 238 -6.01 -27.86 7.37
CA LEU A 238 -6.98 -27.19 8.23
C LEU A 238 -8.34 -27.91 8.38
N GLY A 239 -8.58 -29.01 7.66
CA GLY A 239 -9.90 -29.64 7.55
C GLY A 239 -10.34 -30.55 8.70
N GLY A 240 -9.48 -30.80 9.70
CA GLY A 240 -9.85 -31.53 10.91
C GLY A 240 -10.31 -30.60 12.05
N GLU A 241 -10.86 -31.18 13.12
CA GLU A 241 -11.14 -30.44 14.35
C GLU A 241 -9.84 -29.88 14.95
N ARG A 242 -9.90 -28.63 15.41
CA ARG A 242 -8.77 -27.93 16.00
C ARG A 242 -9.18 -27.36 17.34
N ALA A 243 -8.43 -27.70 18.37
CA ALA A 243 -8.61 -27.08 19.67
C ALA A 243 -8.38 -25.57 19.56
N ALA A 244 -9.32 -24.79 20.09
CA ALA A 244 -9.11 -23.36 20.25
C ALA A 244 -7.98 -23.14 21.26
N LEU A 245 -7.10 -22.17 20.98
CA LEU A 245 -6.06 -21.80 21.94
C LEU A 245 -6.73 -21.16 23.17
N ALA A 246 -6.60 -21.81 24.32
CA ALA A 246 -7.13 -21.35 25.60
C ALA A 246 -6.20 -20.31 26.22
N LEU A 247 -6.23 -19.08 25.69
CA LEU A 247 -5.56 -17.95 26.31
C LEU A 247 -6.35 -17.51 27.57
N PRO A 248 -5.67 -17.11 28.65
CA PRO A 248 -6.32 -16.43 29.77
C PRO A 248 -7.07 -15.18 29.28
N THR A 249 -8.34 -15.03 29.64
CA THR A 249 -9.18 -13.88 29.25
C THR A 249 -9.75 -13.20 30.48
N ASP A 250 -9.87 -11.87 30.44
CA ASP A 250 -10.46 -11.08 31.54
C ASP A 250 -11.95 -11.39 31.75
N PHE A 251 -12.66 -11.80 30.69
CA PHE A 251 -14.08 -12.14 30.70
C PHE A 251 -14.34 -13.48 30.00
N PRO A 252 -15.46 -14.18 30.30
CA PRO A 252 -15.87 -15.36 29.56
C PRO A 252 -16.03 -15.08 28.05
N ARG A 253 -15.53 -15.99 27.21
CA ARG A 253 -15.69 -15.88 25.76
C ARG A 253 -17.20 -15.99 25.40
N PRO A 254 -17.75 -15.10 24.55
CA PRO A 254 -19.12 -15.23 24.07
C PRO A 254 -19.37 -16.58 23.41
N ALA A 255 -20.58 -17.15 23.59
CA ALA A 255 -21.00 -18.31 22.83
C ALA A 255 -21.06 -17.94 21.33
N VAL A 256 -20.56 -18.83 20.48
CA VAL A 256 -20.52 -18.66 19.02
C VAL A 256 -21.90 -18.87 18.43
#